data_AF-I0EMK9-F1
#
_entry.id   AF-I0EMK9-F1
#
_cell.length_a   1.000
_cell.length_b   1.000
_cell.length_c   1.000
_cell.angle_alpha   90.00
_cell.angle_beta   90.00
_cell.angle_gamma   90.00
#
_symmetry.space_group_name_H-M   'P 1'
#
loop_
_entity.id
_entity.type
_entity.pdbx_description
1 polymer ?
#
loop_
_entity_poly.entity_id
_entity_poly.type
_entity_poly.pdbx_seq_one_letter_code
_entity_poly.pdbx_strand_id
1 'polypeptide(L)'
;MILACDVGLKRIGLAILLEGIILPLEPILRKNRNQASRDLSNLLREKNIKVLVVGKPSESYVDTNIRIKHFITLLDFKGEIVFVNEDCSSMEALENLEHLGRKNKQTAQKDGRLDSLSACRILERYVNEFSQNSIAQEMVTQTSL
;
A
#
# COMPACT_ATOMS: atom_id res chain seq x y z
N MET A 1 2.20 -14.42 -0.58
CA MET A 1 1.37 -13.40 0.10
C MET A 1 1.76 -12.02 -0.41
N ILE A 2 0.78 -11.11 -0.47
CA ILE A 2 0.94 -9.75 -0.99
C ILE A 2 0.66 -8.77 0.13
N LEU A 3 1.53 -7.79 0.30
CA LEU A 3 1.39 -6.71 1.27
C LEU A 3 1.53 -5.37 0.54
N ALA A 4 0.73 -4.38 0.90
CA ALA A 4 0.87 -3.02 0.42
C ALA A 4 1.35 -2.08 1.53
N CYS A 5 2.10 -1.05 1.16
CA CYS A 5 2.49 0.02 2.06
C CYS A 5 2.33 1.43 1.44
N ASP A 6 1.90 2.37 2.28
CA ASP A 6 1.90 3.83 2.00
C ASP A 6 3.02 4.48 2.84
N VAL A 7 4.03 5.05 2.20
CA VAL A 7 5.25 5.54 2.86
C VAL A 7 5.12 7.02 3.24
N GLY A 8 4.48 7.25 4.38
CA GLY A 8 4.37 8.56 5.00
C GLY A 8 5.62 9.04 5.75
N LEU A 9 5.61 10.33 6.14
CA LEU A 9 6.68 10.93 6.95
C LEU A 9 6.62 10.57 8.43
N LYS A 10 5.41 10.35 8.96
CA LYS A 10 5.17 10.02 10.37
C LYS A 10 4.90 8.53 10.58
N ARG A 11 4.29 7.89 9.60
CA ARG A 11 3.83 6.50 9.65
C ARG A 11 4.00 5.84 8.29
N ILE A 12 4.07 4.52 8.30
CA ILE A 12 3.92 3.71 7.10
C ILE A 12 2.62 2.94 7.25
N GLY A 13 1.62 3.27 6.43
CA GLY A 13 0.37 2.55 6.35
C GLY A 13 0.59 1.16 5.76
N LEU A 14 -0.13 0.15 6.25
CA LEU A 14 0.08 -1.24 5.84
C LEU A 14 -1.26 -1.96 5.60
N ALA A 15 -1.32 -2.79 4.57
CA ALA A 15 -2.44 -3.66 4.29
C ALA A 15 -1.98 -4.99 3.71
N ILE A 16 -2.72 -6.07 3.95
CA ILE A 16 -2.36 -7.42 3.49
C ILE A 16 -3.53 -8.07 2.76
N LEU A 17 -3.22 -8.84 1.72
CA LEU A 17 -4.18 -9.71 1.05
C LEU A 17 -4.10 -11.10 1.69
N LEU A 18 -5.19 -11.51 2.34
CA LEU A 18 -5.35 -12.81 2.98
C LEU A 18 -6.61 -13.47 2.44
N GLU A 19 -6.47 -14.61 1.77
CA GLU A 19 -7.60 -15.41 1.27
C GLU A 19 -8.62 -14.60 0.43
N GLY A 20 -8.12 -13.66 -0.38
CA GLY A 20 -8.97 -12.81 -1.24
C GLY A 20 -9.54 -11.58 -0.53
N ILE A 21 -9.27 -11.40 0.76
CA ILE A 21 -9.74 -10.26 1.56
C ILE A 21 -8.56 -9.33 1.86
N ILE A 22 -8.76 -8.02 1.62
CA ILE A 22 -7.79 -6.98 1.96
C ILE A 22 -8.07 -6.50 3.38
N LEU A 23 -7.06 -6.58 4.24
CA LEU A 23 -7.15 -6.20 5.64
C LEU A 23 -6.10 -5.14 5.99
N PRO A 24 -6.47 -4.05 6.69
CA PRO A 24 -5.49 -3.11 7.21
C PRO A 24 -4.68 -3.77 8.32
N LEU A 25 -3.40 -3.42 8.39
CA LEU A 25 -2.51 -3.78 9.51
C LEU A 25 -2.19 -2.54 10.35
N GLU A 26 -1.66 -2.75 11.55
CA GLU A 26 -1.17 -1.66 12.39
C GLU A 26 -0.04 -0.92 11.64
N PRO A 27 -0.11 0.42 11.48
CA PRO A 27 0.92 1.17 10.76
C PRO A 27 2.23 1.19 11.55
N ILE A 28 3.36 1.19 10.83
CA ILE A 28 4.66 1.39 11.46
C ILE A 28 4.82 2.86 11.83
N LEU A 29 5.03 3.16 13.11
CA LEU A 29 5.42 4.49 13.56
C LEU A 29 6.85 4.79 13.11
N ARG A 30 7.00 5.81 12.27
CA ARG A 30 8.29 6.19 11.69
C ARG A 30 9.00 7.19 12.59
N LYS A 31 10.05 6.73 13.29
CA LYS A 31 10.98 7.61 14.03
C LYS A 31 12.09 8.12 13.12
N ASN A 32 12.60 7.24 12.26
CA ASN A 32 13.55 7.56 11.20
C ASN A 32 13.49 6.50 10.09
N ARG A 33 14.14 6.76 8.95
CA ARG A 33 14.08 5.87 7.77
C ARG A 33 14.70 4.49 8.02
N ASN A 34 15.78 4.40 8.80
CA ASN A 34 16.49 3.14 9.05
C ASN A 34 15.71 2.25 10.03
N GLN A 35 15.05 2.82 11.04
CA GLN A 35 14.17 2.05 11.91
C GLN A 35 12.95 1.56 11.15
N ALA A 36 12.27 2.44 10.41
CA ALA A 36 11.08 2.05 9.69
C ALA A 36 11.36 1.02 8.58
N SER A 37 12.52 1.10 7.91
CA SER A 37 12.91 0.10 6.90
C SER A 37 13.20 -1.26 7.53
N ARG A 38 13.89 -1.32 8.68
CA ARG A 38 14.13 -2.56 9.42
C ARG A 38 12.84 -3.21 9.89
N ASP A 39 11.93 -2.42 10.45
CA ASP A 39 10.65 -2.92 10.96
C ASP A 39 9.78 -3.46 9.82
N LEU A 40 9.75 -2.77 8.68
CA LEU A 40 9.06 -3.25 7.48
C LEU A 40 9.72 -4.54 6.95
N SER A 41 11.04 -4.60 6.81
CA SER A 41 11.75 -5.81 6.39
C SER A 41 11.48 -7.01 7.30
N ASN A 42 11.44 -6.80 8.62
CA ASN A 42 11.10 -7.85 9.59
C ASN A 42 9.67 -8.37 9.37
N LEU A 43 8.70 -7.46 9.22
CA LEU A 43 7.31 -7.81 8.97
C LEU A 43 7.15 -8.60 7.65
N LEU A 44 7.81 -8.15 6.58
CA LEU A 44 7.78 -8.82 5.27
C LEU A 44 8.31 -10.25 5.36
N ARG A 45 9.40 -10.44 6.12
CA ARG A 45 10.00 -11.76 6.37
C ARG A 45 9.10 -12.64 7.23
N GLU A 46 8.59 -12.12 8.36
CA GLU A 46 7.71 -12.85 9.28
C GLU A 46 6.45 -13.37 8.56
N LYS A 47 5.83 -12.53 7.73
CA LYS A 47 4.63 -12.88 6.98
C LYS A 47 4.91 -13.58 5.64
N ASN A 48 6.16 -13.94 5.36
CA ASN A 48 6.57 -14.61 4.12
C ASN A 48 6.05 -13.90 2.85
N ILE A 49 6.11 -12.56 2.85
CA ILE A 49 5.63 -11.74 1.75
C ILE A 49 6.47 -12.01 0.50
N LYS A 50 5.79 -12.10 -0.65
CA LYS A 50 6.40 -12.37 -1.96
C LYS A 50 6.35 -11.15 -2.86
N VAL A 51 5.29 -10.35 -2.73
CA VAL A 51 5.09 -9.10 -3.47
C VAL A 51 4.80 -7.98 -2.47
N LEU A 52 5.59 -6.92 -2.54
CA LEU A 52 5.37 -5.66 -1.84
C LEU A 52 4.84 -4.63 -2.84
N VAL A 53 3.61 -4.17 -2.63
CA VAL A 53 2.99 -3.09 -3.40
C VAL A 53 3.27 -1.77 -2.68
N VAL A 54 3.85 -0.80 -3.36
CA VAL A 54 4.26 0.49 -2.78
C VAL A 54 3.45 1.61 -3.42
N GLY A 55 2.72 2.34 -2.58
CA GLY A 55 2.07 3.58 -2.98
C GLY A 55 3.10 4.62 -3.41
N LYS A 56 2.83 5.26 -4.55
CA LYS A 56 3.66 6.34 -5.09
C LYS A 56 2.77 7.36 -5.78
N PRO A 57 2.94 8.67 -5.56
CA PRO A 57 2.13 9.66 -6.24
C PRO A 57 2.56 9.78 -7.71
N SER A 58 1.81 10.55 -8.49
CA SER A 58 2.21 10.91 -9.86
C SER A 58 3.62 11.51 -9.93
N GLU A 59 4.26 11.38 -11.10
CA GLU A 59 5.66 11.83 -11.33
C GLU A 59 5.84 13.35 -11.15
N SER A 60 4.76 14.14 -11.16
CA SER A 60 4.77 15.56 -10.84
C SER A 60 5.26 15.85 -9.41
N TYR A 61 5.11 14.89 -8.49
CA TYR A 61 5.57 15.01 -7.10
C TYR A 61 7.00 14.48 -6.92
N VAL A 62 7.97 15.12 -7.59
CA VAL A 62 9.36 14.66 -7.73
C VAL A 62 10.03 14.35 -6.38
N ASP A 63 9.96 15.27 -5.41
CA ASP A 63 10.64 15.09 -4.11
C ASP A 63 10.06 13.91 -3.31
N THR A 64 8.74 13.76 -3.33
CA THR A 64 8.06 12.63 -2.67
C THR A 64 8.46 11.31 -3.32
N ASN A 65 8.51 11.27 -4.65
CA ASN A 65 8.96 10.11 -5.41
C ASN A 65 10.38 9.68 -5.06
N ILE A 66 11.32 10.63 -5.05
CA ILE A 66 12.73 10.38 -4.69
C ILE A 66 12.80 9.81 -3.27
N ARG A 67 12.04 10.40 -2.32
CA ARG A 67 12.02 9.97 -0.93
C ARG A 67 11.49 8.55 -0.76
N ILE A 68 10.39 8.20 -1.45
CA ILE A 68 9.81 6.86 -1.41
C ILE A 68 10.79 5.86 -2.00
N LYS A 69 11.30 6.11 -3.21
CA LYS A 69 12.28 5.22 -3.87
C LYS A 69 13.51 5.01 -2.99
N HIS A 70 14.07 6.07 -2.41
CA HIS A 70 15.19 5.96 -1.49
C HIS A 70 14.84 5.13 -0.25
N PHE A 71 13.65 5.32 0.35
CA PHE A 71 13.22 4.52 1.49
C PHE A 71 13.14 3.02 1.13
N ILE A 72 12.60 2.68 -0.04
CA ILE A 72 12.50 1.30 -0.52
C ILE A 72 13.89 0.66 -0.70
N THR A 73 14.92 1.41 -1.12
CA THR A 73 16.29 0.88 -1.22
C THR A 73 16.91 0.46 0.12
N LEU A 74 16.33 0.90 1.25
CA LEU A 74 16.80 0.53 2.59
C LEU A 74 16.21 -0.79 3.10
N LEU A 75 15.29 -1.40 2.36
CA LEU A 75 14.65 -2.66 2.74
C LEU A 75 15.56 -3.84 2.46
N ASP A 76 15.77 -4.68 3.46
CA ASP A 76 16.21 -6.07 3.27
C ASP A 76 15.00 -6.91 2.84
N PHE A 77 14.67 -6.84 1.54
CA PHE A 77 13.56 -7.59 0.95
C PHE A 77 13.97 -8.13 -0.42
N LYS A 78 13.73 -9.43 -0.62
CA LYS A 78 14.12 -10.16 -1.85
C LYS A 78 12.93 -10.50 -2.75
N GLY A 79 11.72 -10.13 -2.35
CA GLY A 79 10.52 -10.34 -3.14
C GLY A 79 10.38 -9.27 -4.23
N GLU A 80 9.30 -9.39 -4.99
CA GLU A 80 8.94 -8.44 -6.02
C GLU A 80 8.43 -7.14 -5.40
N ILE A 81 8.83 -6.01 -5.98
CA ILE A 81 8.35 -4.68 -5.57
C ILE A 81 7.62 -4.07 -6.75
N VAL A 82 6.35 -3.73 -6.53
CA VAL A 82 5.48 -3.10 -7.54
C VAL A 82 5.09 -1.72 -7.05
N PHE A 83 5.24 -0.70 -7.89
CA PHE A 83 4.76 0.66 -7.57
C PHE A 83 3.39 0.89 -8.18
N VAL A 84 2.46 1.41 -7.37
CA VAL A 84 1.09 1.72 -7.79
C VAL A 84 0.79 3.17 -7.51
N ASN A 85 0.07 3.82 -8.44
CA ASN A 85 -0.32 5.21 -8.27
C ASN A 85 -1.27 5.33 -7.05
N GLU A 86 -0.90 6.16 -6.08
CA GLU A 86 -1.67 6.42 -4.85
C GLU A 86 -2.49 7.72 -4.88
N ASP A 87 -2.48 8.47 -5.99
CA ASP A 87 -3.21 9.73 -6.12
C ASP A 87 -4.70 9.52 -5.75
N CYS A 88 -5.27 10.49 -5.03
CA CYS A 88 -6.63 10.48 -4.48
C CYS A 88 -6.94 9.42 -3.40
N SER A 89 -6.02 8.54 -3.04
CA SER A 89 -6.25 7.48 -2.04
C SER A 89 -6.68 8.01 -0.66
N SER A 90 -6.15 9.16 -0.23
CA SER A 90 -6.48 9.78 1.05
C SER A 90 -7.89 10.38 1.09
N MET A 91 -8.37 10.94 -0.03
CA MET A 91 -9.73 11.42 -0.19
C MET A 91 -10.71 10.25 -0.19
N GLU A 92 -10.43 9.22 -0.98
CA GLU A 92 -11.22 7.98 -1.07
C GLU A 92 -11.27 7.27 0.30
N ALA A 93 -10.15 7.22 1.03
CA ALA A 93 -10.11 6.65 2.39
C ALA A 93 -11.01 7.42 3.37
N LEU A 94 -11.08 8.75 3.23
CA LEU A 94 -11.92 9.61 4.06
C LEU A 94 -13.41 9.49 3.73
N GLU A 95 -13.76 9.24 2.47
CA GLU A 95 -15.14 8.98 2.01
C GLU A 95 -15.73 7.73 2.68
N ASN A 96 -14.94 6.66 2.87
CA ASN A 96 -15.40 5.46 3.60
C ASN A 96 -15.76 5.72 5.07
N LEU A 97 -15.30 6.84 5.60
CA LEU A 97 -15.59 7.25 6.97
C LEU A 97 -16.74 8.26 7.02
N GLU A 98 -17.42 8.59 5.91
CA GLU A 98 -18.51 9.56 5.88
C GLU A 98 -19.68 9.21 6.79
N HIS A 99 -19.96 7.92 6.95
CA HIS A 99 -20.97 7.43 7.88
C HIS A 99 -20.56 7.58 9.36
N LEU A 100 -19.29 7.91 9.64
CA LEU A 100 -18.79 8.15 10.99
C LEU A 100 -18.91 9.64 11.36
N GLY A 101 -19.45 9.90 12.55
CA GLY A 101 -19.53 11.27 13.09
C GLY A 101 -18.16 11.97 13.18
N ARG A 102 -18.14 13.31 13.10
CA ARG A 102 -16.93 14.15 13.07
C ARG A 102 -15.85 13.79 14.11
N LYS A 103 -16.25 13.37 15.32
CA LYS A 103 -15.32 12.95 16.38
C LYS A 103 -14.56 11.68 16.00
N ASN A 104 -15.24 10.68 15.42
CA ASN A 104 -14.64 9.42 15.00
C ASN A 104 -13.69 9.60 13.80
N LYS A 105 -14.01 10.50 12.86
CA LYS A 105 -13.08 10.90 11.78
C LYS A 105 -11.78 11.51 12.33
N GLN A 106 -11.88 12.41 13.31
CA GLN A 106 -10.71 13.01 13.96
C GLN A 106 -9.89 12.00 14.77
N THR A 107 -10.54 11.02 15.40
CA THR A 107 -9.84 9.92 16.09
C THR A 107 -9.07 9.05 15.08
N ALA A 108 -9.70 8.65 13.97
CA ALA A 108 -9.07 7.86 12.91
C ALA A 108 -7.86 8.57 12.25
N GLN A 109 -7.87 9.90 12.20
CA GLN A 109 -6.73 10.72 11.76
C GLN A 109 -5.58 10.72 12.78
N LYS A 110 -5.91 10.72 14.09
CA LYS A 110 -4.92 10.80 15.16
C LYS A 110 -4.29 9.45 15.50
N ASP A 111 -5.06 8.37 15.41
CA ASP A 111 -4.61 7.01 15.75
C ASP A 111 -3.80 6.33 14.63
N GLY A 112 -3.91 6.82 13.38
CA GLY A 112 -3.18 6.31 12.22
C GLY A 112 -3.93 5.27 11.39
N ARG A 113 -5.22 5.02 11.70
CA ARG A 113 -6.06 4.12 10.88
C ARG A 113 -6.17 4.58 9.44
N LEU A 114 -6.13 5.89 9.20
CA LEU A 114 -6.14 6.42 7.84
C LEU A 114 -4.95 5.97 6.99
N ASP A 115 -3.75 5.89 7.57
CA ASP A 115 -2.55 5.52 6.81
C ASP A 115 -2.71 4.08 6.26
N SER A 116 -3.18 3.15 7.09
CA SER A 116 -3.41 1.77 6.64
C SER A 116 -4.65 1.62 5.74
N LEU A 117 -5.62 2.52 5.82
CA LEU A 117 -6.73 2.58 4.85
C LEU A 117 -6.25 3.01 3.46
N SER A 118 -5.31 3.97 3.37
CA SER A 118 -4.65 4.30 2.10
C SER A 118 -3.93 3.08 1.52
N ALA A 119 -3.21 2.32 2.37
CA ALA A 119 -2.56 1.07 1.94
C ALA A 119 -3.55 0.01 1.44
N CYS A 120 -4.76 -0.08 2.02
CA CYS A 120 -5.82 -0.94 1.49
C CYS A 120 -6.22 -0.51 0.06
N ARG A 121 -6.42 0.79 -0.18
CA ARG A 121 -6.78 1.31 -1.50
C ARG A 121 -5.68 1.06 -2.54
N ILE A 122 -4.43 1.23 -2.16
CA ILE A 122 -3.28 0.87 -3.01
C ILE A 122 -3.32 -0.62 -3.38
N LEU A 123 -3.60 -1.50 -2.41
CA LEU A 123 -3.66 -2.94 -2.64
C LEU A 123 -4.86 -3.34 -3.52
N GLU A 124 -6.02 -2.70 -3.34
CA GLU A 124 -7.21 -2.90 -4.18
C GLU A 124 -6.92 -2.54 -5.63
N ARG A 125 -6.26 -1.40 -5.89
CA ARG A 125 -5.86 -0.99 -7.24
C ARG A 125 -4.99 -2.05 -7.90
N TYR A 126 -3.98 -2.55 -7.19
CA TYR A 126 -3.11 -3.61 -7.68
C TYR A 126 -3.88 -4.90 -8.02
N VAL A 127 -4.74 -5.38 -7.12
CA VAL A 127 -5.51 -6.61 -7.33
C VAL A 127 -6.49 -6.46 -8.50
N ASN A 128 -7.13 -5.31 -8.63
CA ASN A 128 -8.04 -5.02 -9.74
C ASN A 128 -7.30 -5.01 -11.09
N GLU A 129 -6.16 -4.30 -11.19
CA GLU A 129 -5.34 -4.28 -12.41
C GLU A 129 -4.86 -5.69 -12.79
N PHE A 130 -4.40 -6.47 -11.81
CA PHE A 130 -3.96 -7.85 -12.06
C PHE A 130 -5.09 -8.76 -12.56
N SER A 131 -6.30 -8.59 -12.02
CA SER A 131 -7.48 -9.36 -12.42
C SER A 131 -7.90 -9.02 -13.85
N GLN A 132 -7.90 -7.74 -14.23
CA GLN A 132 -8.21 -7.32 -15.60
C GLN A 132 -7.17 -7.82 -16.61
N ASN A 133 -5.89 -7.79 -16.25
CA ASN A 133 -4.81 -8.30 -17.10
C ASN A 133 -4.93 -9.82 -17.33
N SER A 134 -5.32 -10.58 -16.31
CA SER A 134 -5.52 -12.03 -16.40
C SER A 134 -6.66 -12.36 -17.37
N ILE A 135 -7.79 -11.65 -17.27
CA ILE A 135 -8.94 -11.79 -18.18
C ILE A 135 -8.54 -11.45 -19.62
N ALA A 136 -7.81 -10.34 -19.82
CA ALA A 136 -7.38 -9.92 -21.15
C ALA A 136 -6.47 -10.97 -21.83
N GLN A 137 -5.59 -11.63 -21.08
CA GLN A 137 -4.71 -12.69 -21.62
C GLN A 137 -5.50 -13.95 -22.04
N GLU A 138 -6.52 -14.34 -21.28
CA GLU A 138 -7.39 -15.47 -21.64
C GLU A 138 -8.16 -15.20 -22.95
N MET A 139 -8.69 -13.98 -23.13
CA MET A 139 -9.43 -13.59 -24.34
C MET A 139 -8.55 -13.58 -25.61
N VAL A 140 -7.31 -13.12 -25.52
CA VAL A 140 -6.36 -13.13 -26.66
C VAL A 140 -6.02 -14.56 -27.09
N THR A 141 -5.87 -15.47 -26.11
CA THR A 141 -5.51 -16.86 -26.36
C THR A 141 -6.64 -17.63 -27.06
N GLN A 142 -7.91 -17.32 -26.77
CA GLN A 142 -9.07 -17.95 -27.41
C GLN A 142 -9.35 -17.45 -28.84
N THR A 143 -8.88 -16.25 -29.19
CA THR A 143 -9.12 -15.66 -30.53
C THR A 143 -8.05 -16.07 -31.56
N SER A 144 -6.98 -16.74 -31.11
CA SER A 144 -5.84 -17.17 -31.94
C SER A 144 -5.94 -18.63 -32.40
N LEU A 145 -7.12 -19.26 -32.27
CA LEU A 145 -7.48 -20.59 -32.77
C LEU A 145 -8.54 -20.46 -33.88
#